data_AF-A0A0F9V9Z4-F1
#
_entry.id   AF-A0A0F9V9Z4-F1
#
_cell.length_a   1.000
_cell.length_b   1.000
_cell.length_c   1.000
_cell.angle_alpha   90.00
_cell.angle_beta   90.00
_cell.angle_gamma   90.00
#
_symmetry.space_group_name_H-M   'P 1'
#
loop_
_entity.id
_entity.type
_entity.pdbx_description
1 polymer ?
#
loop_
_entity_poly.entity_id
_entity_poly.type
_entity_poly.pdbx_seq_one_letter_code
_entity_poly.pdbx_strand_id
1 'polypeptide(L)'
;MDKKAWLDELYYKLGKQQYDFRVCGLKKQSDGEVISTRWRKYSEVCFPLEPWESKRIDWINNREVLPCEIVIDLEEKEGIGEIVERLRGWGVKFYIFETGSRGYHIHIFFKRTLNSHEKLKIIRTLGADEQKAHDGSLIALENTPHWKTGKIKEEIKWIYPINQ
;
A
#
# COMPACT_ATOMS: atom_id res chain seq x y z
N MET A 1 -10.11 9.53 -5.32
CA MET A 1 -8.80 10.11 -5.72
C MET A 1 -8.26 9.24 -6.84
N ASP A 2 -7.71 9.82 -7.93
CA ASP A 2 -7.13 9.00 -9.00
C ASP A 2 -5.75 8.43 -8.63
N LYS A 3 -5.28 7.45 -9.42
CA LYS A 3 -4.01 6.74 -9.20
C LYS A 3 -2.80 7.68 -9.13
N LYS A 4 -2.71 8.67 -10.04
CA LYS A 4 -1.59 9.61 -10.10
C LYS A 4 -1.61 10.52 -8.88
N ALA A 5 -2.77 11.07 -8.54
CA ALA A 5 -2.93 11.91 -7.37
C ALA A 5 -2.52 11.20 -6.08
N TRP A 6 -2.83 9.91 -5.94
CA TRP A 6 -2.39 9.13 -4.78
C TRP A 6 -0.89 8.86 -4.77
N LEU A 7 -0.30 8.50 -5.92
CA LEU A 7 1.15 8.34 -6.03
C LEU A 7 1.90 9.66 -5.72
N ASP A 8 1.33 10.80 -6.13
CA ASP A 8 1.85 12.13 -5.83
C ASP A 8 1.75 12.45 -4.33
N GLU A 9 0.64 12.09 -3.67
CA GLU A 9 0.48 12.20 -2.22
C GLU A 9 1.56 11.40 -1.48
N LEU A 10 1.79 10.15 -1.91
CA LEU A 10 2.83 9.29 -1.37
C LEU A 10 4.22 9.91 -1.55
N TYR A 11 4.53 10.43 -2.75
CA TYR A 11 5.85 10.97 -3.05
C TYR A 11 6.10 12.32 -2.37
N TYR A 12 5.22 13.30 -2.57
CA TYR A 12 5.43 14.68 -2.13
C TYR A 12 5.07 14.92 -0.66
N LYS A 13 4.00 14.32 -0.15
CA LYS A 13 3.50 14.65 1.20
C LYS A 13 3.95 13.64 2.25
N LEU A 14 3.75 12.35 2.00
CA LEU A 14 4.04 11.30 2.98
C LEU A 14 5.53 10.92 2.98
N GLY A 15 6.10 10.71 1.80
CA GLY A 15 7.52 10.42 1.58
C GLY A 15 8.41 11.65 1.53
N LYS A 16 7.83 12.86 1.39
CA LYS A 16 8.54 14.16 1.36
C LYS A 16 9.71 14.19 0.38
N GLN A 17 9.58 13.49 -0.74
CA GLN A 17 10.62 13.32 -1.77
C GLN A 17 11.93 12.70 -1.27
N GLN A 18 11.96 12.14 -0.05
CA GLN A 18 13.14 11.46 0.49
C GLN A 18 13.31 10.06 -0.12
N TYR A 19 12.23 9.50 -0.68
CA TYR A 19 12.20 8.14 -1.20
C TYR A 19 11.53 8.10 -2.56
N ASP A 20 12.31 7.75 -3.58
CA ASP A 20 11.79 7.46 -4.91
C ASP A 20 11.44 5.97 -5.00
N PHE A 21 10.29 5.65 -4.41
CA PHE A 21 9.81 4.28 -4.26
C PHE A 21 9.57 3.61 -5.60
N ARG A 22 9.65 2.28 -5.61
CA ARG A 22 9.48 1.51 -6.85
C ARG A 22 8.02 1.15 -7.08
N VAL A 23 7.67 1.05 -8.35
CA VAL A 23 6.36 0.67 -8.86
C VAL A 23 6.51 -0.45 -9.90
N CYS A 24 5.52 -1.34 -9.97
CA CYS A 24 5.44 -2.35 -11.00
C CYS A 24 3.98 -2.61 -11.42
N GLY A 25 3.80 -3.36 -12.51
CA GLY A 25 2.52 -3.89 -12.96
C GLY A 25 2.55 -5.40 -12.88
N LEU A 26 1.55 -5.99 -12.24
CA LEU A 26 1.30 -7.42 -12.27
C LEU A 26 0.17 -7.74 -13.25
N LYS A 27 0.31 -8.83 -14.00
CA LYS A 27 -0.73 -9.33 -14.90
C LYS A 27 -0.75 -10.86 -14.90
N LYS A 28 -1.96 -11.43 -14.93
CA LYS A 28 -2.16 -12.86 -15.16
C LYS A 28 -2.17 -13.17 -16.66
N GLN A 29 -1.36 -14.12 -17.09
CA GLN A 29 -1.33 -14.63 -18.47
C GLN A 29 -2.46 -15.66 -18.71
N SER A 30 -2.65 -16.04 -19.97
CA SER A 30 -3.68 -16.99 -20.39
C SER A 30 -3.49 -18.40 -19.84
N ASP A 31 -2.24 -18.82 -19.60
CA ASP A 31 -1.86 -20.08 -18.96
C ASP A 31 -2.00 -20.05 -17.42
N GLY A 32 -2.30 -18.89 -16.86
CA GLY A 32 -2.44 -18.68 -15.43
C GLY A 32 -1.18 -18.19 -14.72
N GLU A 33 -0.04 -18.07 -15.41
CA GLU A 33 1.19 -17.51 -14.85
C GLU A 33 1.02 -16.03 -14.51
N VAL A 34 1.70 -15.57 -13.45
CA VAL A 34 1.71 -14.16 -13.05
C VAL A 34 3.03 -13.55 -13.50
N ILE A 35 2.97 -12.58 -14.41
CA ILE A 35 4.12 -11.80 -14.82
C ILE A 35 4.14 -10.45 -14.12
N SER A 36 5.34 -10.02 -13.75
CA SER A 36 5.62 -8.65 -13.30
C SER A 36 6.34 -7.90 -14.39
N THR A 37 5.95 -6.65 -14.63
CA THR A 37 6.81 -5.71 -15.33
C THR A 37 8.09 -5.47 -14.53
N ARG A 38 9.12 -4.95 -15.19
CA ARG A 38 10.33 -4.48 -14.51
C ARG A 38 9.95 -3.39 -13.51
N TRP A 39 10.51 -3.47 -12.31
CA TRP A 39 10.44 -2.41 -11.32
C TRP A 39 11.04 -1.12 -11.87
N ARG A 40 10.30 -0.03 -11.74
CA ARG A 40 10.74 1.32 -12.07
C ARG A 40 10.58 2.22 -10.86
N LYS A 41 11.40 3.24 -10.77
CA LYS A 41 11.18 4.29 -9.77
C LYS A 41 9.93 5.08 -10.14
N TYR A 42 9.23 5.60 -9.14
CA TYR A 42 8.07 6.46 -9.37
C TYR A 42 8.42 7.64 -10.28
N SER A 43 9.58 8.28 -10.07
CA SER A 43 10.03 9.41 -10.89
C SER A 43 10.21 9.05 -12.37
N GLU A 44 10.75 7.86 -12.67
CA GLU A 44 10.96 7.35 -14.03
C GLU A 44 9.64 7.13 -14.79
N VAL A 45 8.54 6.91 -14.05
CA VAL A 45 7.22 6.67 -14.65
C VAL A 45 6.39 7.95 -14.70
N CYS A 46 6.45 8.78 -13.66
CA CYS A 46 5.58 9.94 -13.51
C CYS A 46 6.16 11.25 -14.04
N PHE A 47 7.47 11.31 -14.29
CA PHE A 47 8.15 12.45 -14.92
C PHE A 47 8.88 11.99 -16.20
N PRO A 48 8.14 11.47 -17.19
CA PRO A 48 8.75 11.02 -18.42
C PRO A 48 9.44 12.18 -19.13
N LEU A 49 10.63 11.92 -19.67
CA LEU A 49 11.33 12.89 -20.51
C LEU A 49 10.69 12.96 -21.90
N GLU A 50 10.04 11.86 -22.34
CA GLU A 50 9.46 11.74 -23.66
C GLU A 50 7.93 11.57 -23.63
N PRO A 51 7.16 12.25 -24.51
CA PRO A 51 5.69 12.20 -24.50
C PRO A 51 5.07 10.80 -24.64
N TRP A 52 5.72 9.88 -25.38
CA TRP A 52 5.22 8.51 -25.58
C TRP A 52 5.32 7.64 -24.32
N GLU A 53 6.11 8.07 -23.32
CA GLU A 53 6.24 7.38 -22.03
C GLU A 53 5.13 7.76 -21.04
N SER A 54 4.31 8.78 -21.35
CA SER A 54 3.23 9.29 -20.49
C SER A 54 2.15 8.26 -20.13
N LYS A 55 1.96 7.21 -20.96
CA LYS A 55 0.99 6.12 -20.68
C LYS A 55 1.50 5.06 -19.69
N ARG A 56 2.72 5.23 -19.16
CA ARG A 56 3.32 4.22 -18.27
C ARG A 56 2.59 4.08 -16.92
N ILE A 57 1.87 5.11 -16.49
CA ILE A 57 1.12 5.03 -15.24
C ILE A 57 -0.06 4.04 -15.29
N ASP A 58 -0.60 3.80 -16.49
CA ASP A 58 -1.79 2.98 -16.65
C ASP A 58 -1.56 1.52 -16.26
N TRP A 59 -0.36 0.99 -16.54
CA TRP A 59 -0.01 -0.40 -16.23
C TRP A 59 0.41 -0.63 -14.77
N ILE A 60 0.70 0.43 -14.00
CA ILE A 60 1.07 0.29 -12.59
C ILE A 60 -0.16 -0.13 -11.79
N ASN A 61 -0.03 -1.22 -11.02
CA ASN A 61 -1.04 -1.64 -10.05
C ASN A 61 -0.44 -2.12 -8.73
N ASN A 62 0.86 -1.91 -8.56
CA ASN A 62 1.65 -2.40 -7.45
C ASN A 62 2.77 -1.41 -7.12
N ARG A 63 3.06 -1.24 -5.83
CA ARG A 63 4.14 -0.37 -5.34
C ARG A 63 4.90 -0.99 -4.18
N GLU A 64 6.10 -0.49 -3.98
CA GLU A 64 6.91 -0.74 -2.78
C GLU A 64 6.29 -0.04 -1.56
N VAL A 65 6.33 -0.71 -0.41
CA VAL A 65 6.03 -0.12 0.89
C VAL A 65 7.11 0.91 1.24
N LEU A 66 6.72 2.12 1.64
CA LEU A 66 7.68 3.17 1.94
C LEU A 66 8.53 2.82 3.17
N PRO A 67 9.79 3.30 3.25
CA PRO A 67 10.61 3.14 4.45
C PRO A 67 10.02 3.80 5.71
N CYS A 68 9.18 4.82 5.54
CA CYS A 68 8.44 5.50 6.61
C CYS A 68 7.01 4.96 6.81
N GLU A 69 6.69 3.82 6.23
CA GLU A 69 5.35 3.23 6.24
C GLU A 69 5.37 1.85 6.89
N ILE A 70 4.30 1.57 7.64
CA ILE A 70 3.93 0.22 8.06
C ILE A 70 2.61 -0.13 7.37
N VAL A 71 2.56 -1.33 6.80
CA VAL A 71 1.34 -1.91 6.25
C VAL A 71 1.00 -3.14 7.07
N ILE A 72 -0.13 -3.07 7.77
CA ILE A 72 -0.74 -4.21 8.46
C ILE A 72 -1.62 -4.92 7.42
N ASP A 73 -1.20 -6.10 6.98
CA ASP A 73 -1.93 -6.92 6.03
C ASP A 73 -2.79 -7.92 6.80
N LEU A 74 -4.11 -7.81 6.63
CA LEU A 74 -5.11 -8.66 7.26
C LEU A 74 -5.78 -9.47 6.15
N GLU A 75 -5.52 -10.77 6.07
CA GLU A 75 -6.12 -11.64 5.05
C GLU A 75 -7.63 -11.88 5.29
N GLU A 76 -8.02 -11.83 6.56
CA GLU A 76 -9.38 -12.07 7.05
C GLU A 76 -9.99 -10.76 7.60
N LYS A 77 -11.32 -10.67 7.60
CA LYS A 77 -12.02 -9.44 8.03
C LYS A 77 -12.14 -9.37 9.55
N GLU A 78 -11.99 -10.51 10.20
CA GLU A 78 -12.00 -10.72 11.63
C GLU A 78 -10.80 -9.97 12.27
N GLY A 79 -11.00 -9.38 13.45
CA GLY A 79 -9.93 -8.73 14.21
C GLY A 79 -9.57 -7.29 13.79
N ILE A 80 -10.02 -6.80 12.63
CA ILE A 80 -9.78 -5.40 12.22
C ILE A 80 -10.26 -4.38 13.26
N GLY A 81 -11.41 -4.64 13.90
CA GLY A 81 -11.97 -3.76 14.93
C GLY A 81 -11.02 -3.56 16.11
N GLU A 82 -10.42 -4.64 16.61
CA GLU A 82 -9.45 -4.58 17.71
C GLU A 82 -8.19 -3.81 17.31
N ILE A 83 -7.69 -4.03 16.10
CA ILE A 83 -6.50 -3.32 15.59
C ILE A 83 -6.81 -1.82 15.45
N VAL A 84 -7.98 -1.46 14.91
CA VAL A 84 -8.41 -0.07 14.79
C VAL A 84 -8.50 0.61 16.15
N GLU A 85 -9.08 -0.05 17.16
CA GLU A 85 -9.16 0.50 18.52
C GLU A 85 -7.77 0.65 19.17
N ARG A 86 -6.87 -0.32 18.99
CA ARG A 86 -5.48 -0.19 19.46
C ARG A 86 -4.77 1.00 18.81
N LEU A 87 -4.89 1.16 17.49
CA LEU A 87 -4.29 2.28 16.75
C LEU A 87 -4.88 3.63 17.16
N ARG A 88 -6.18 3.70 17.42
CA ARG A 88 -6.85 4.88 18.00
C ARG A 88 -6.31 5.19 19.39
N GLY A 89 -6.17 4.17 20.24
CA GLY A 89 -5.58 4.29 21.58
C GLY A 89 -4.13 4.77 21.55
N TRP A 90 -3.37 4.43 20.51
CA TRP A 90 -2.01 4.96 20.30
C TRP A 90 -1.98 6.40 19.79
N GLY A 91 -3.12 6.97 19.40
CA GLY A 91 -3.22 8.33 18.86
C GLY A 91 -2.53 8.49 17.50
N VAL A 92 -2.37 7.41 16.73
CA VAL A 92 -1.72 7.46 15.41
C VAL A 92 -2.75 7.64 14.30
N LYS A 93 -2.36 8.37 13.25
CA LYS A 93 -3.16 8.47 12.02
C LYS A 93 -2.90 7.22 11.17
N PHE A 94 -3.97 6.61 10.69
CA PHE A 94 -3.91 5.45 9.80
C PHE A 94 -4.96 5.56 8.68
N TYR A 95 -4.78 4.78 7.62
CA TYR A 95 -5.68 4.66 6.48
C TYR A 95 -6.00 3.18 6.26
N ILE A 96 -7.26 2.84 5.99
CA ILE A 96 -7.67 1.46 5.77
C ILE A 96 -8.12 1.31 4.31
N PHE A 97 -7.62 0.28 3.64
CA PHE A 97 -7.99 -0.05 2.28
C PHE A 97 -8.45 -1.49 2.16
N GLU A 98 -9.54 -1.73 1.43
CA GLU A 98 -9.92 -3.09 1.03
C GLU A 98 -8.95 -3.60 -0.04
N THR A 99 -8.36 -4.78 0.12
CA THR A 99 -7.33 -5.29 -0.82
C THR A 99 -7.86 -5.64 -2.21
N GLY A 100 -9.17 -5.49 -2.45
CA GLY A 100 -9.86 -6.00 -3.64
C GLY A 100 -10.07 -7.52 -3.60
N SER A 101 -9.76 -8.17 -2.47
CA SER A 101 -9.97 -9.60 -2.22
C SER A 101 -10.81 -9.83 -0.95
N ARG A 102 -10.32 -10.61 0.03
CA ARG A 102 -11.01 -10.87 1.32
C ARG A 102 -10.53 -9.98 2.47
N GLY A 103 -9.36 -9.37 2.33
CA GLY A 103 -8.66 -8.71 3.42
C GLY A 103 -8.62 -7.18 3.38
N TYR A 104 -7.91 -6.60 4.35
CA TYR A 104 -7.64 -5.16 4.45
C TYR A 104 -6.15 -4.88 4.57
N HIS A 105 -5.70 -3.74 4.04
CA HIS A 105 -4.43 -3.15 4.40
C HIS A 105 -4.66 -1.92 5.28
N ILE A 106 -4.00 -1.86 6.44
CA ILE A 106 -3.98 -0.66 7.28
C ILE A 106 -2.60 -0.02 7.18
N HIS A 107 -2.57 1.21 6.68
CA HIS A 107 -1.38 1.98 6.41
C HIS A 107 -1.13 3.00 7.53
N ILE A 108 0.08 2.99 8.09
CA ILE A 108 0.52 3.93 9.12
C ILE A 108 1.80 4.60 8.63
N PHE A 109 1.80 5.94 8.55
CA PHE A 109 2.93 6.72 8.05
C PHE A 109 3.63 7.47 9.19
N PHE A 110 4.95 7.39 9.22
CA PHE A 110 5.81 8.00 10.22
C PHE A 110 6.57 9.18 9.63
N LYS A 111 6.95 10.13 10.48
CA LYS A 111 7.77 11.30 10.06
C LYS A 111 9.24 10.94 9.80
N ARG A 112 9.65 9.72 10.11
CA ARG A 112 11.01 9.18 9.95
C ARG A 112 10.95 7.79 9.31
N THR A 113 12.09 7.36 8.79
CA THR A 113 12.33 5.96 8.44
C THR A 113 12.24 5.04 9.64
N LEU A 114 11.72 3.85 9.39
CA LEU A 114 11.72 2.73 10.31
C LEU A 114 12.59 1.62 9.73
N ASN A 115 13.42 0.99 10.55
CA ASN A 115 14.11 -0.22 10.14
C ASN A 115 13.17 -1.45 10.25
N SER A 116 13.56 -2.56 9.63
CA SER A 116 12.76 -3.79 9.61
C SER A 116 12.42 -4.32 11.02
N HIS A 117 13.29 -4.14 12.01
CA HIS A 117 13.02 -4.59 13.38
C HIS A 117 11.92 -3.76 14.05
N GLU A 118 11.93 -2.43 13.86
CA GLU A 118 10.88 -1.54 14.36
C GLU A 118 9.53 -1.85 13.72
N LYS A 119 9.51 -2.02 12.38
CA LYS A 119 8.32 -2.41 11.62
C LYS A 119 7.77 -3.75 12.14
N LEU A 120 8.64 -4.74 12.27
CA LEU A 120 8.29 -6.08 12.73
C LEU A 120 7.71 -6.09 14.14
N LYS A 121 8.27 -5.30 15.07
CA LYS A 121 7.76 -5.20 16.44
C LYS A 121 6.31 -4.69 16.46
N ILE A 122 5.99 -3.69 15.65
CA ILE A 122 4.64 -3.13 15.56
C ILE A 122 3.69 -4.13 14.91
N ILE A 123 4.08 -4.75 13.80
CA ILE A 123 3.29 -5.77 13.09
C ILE A 123 2.96 -6.96 14.01
N ARG A 124 3.96 -7.47 14.75
CA ARG A 124 3.76 -8.54 15.75
C ARG A 124 2.83 -8.13 16.88
N THR A 125 2.96 -6.89 17.37
CA THR A 125 2.09 -6.36 18.43
C THR A 125 0.62 -6.34 17.98
N LEU A 126 0.37 -6.17 16.69
CA LEU A 126 -0.97 -6.14 16.10
C LEU A 126 -1.41 -7.50 15.53
N GLY A 127 -0.58 -8.55 15.61
CA GLY A 127 -0.93 -9.91 15.18
C GLY A 127 -1.10 -10.07 13.67
N ALA A 128 -0.36 -9.30 12.85
CA ALA A 128 -0.48 -9.34 11.38
C ALA A 128 0.72 -10.01 10.69
N ASP A 129 0.63 -10.17 9.36
CA ASP A 129 1.69 -10.80 8.55
C ASP A 129 3.04 -10.05 8.61
N GLU A 130 4.06 -10.75 9.09
CA GLU A 130 5.43 -10.26 9.26
C GLU A 130 6.14 -9.95 7.94
N GLN A 131 5.70 -10.51 6.81
CA GLN A 131 6.36 -10.31 5.51
C GLN A 131 6.37 -8.83 5.06
N LYS A 132 5.43 -8.01 5.55
CA LYS A 132 5.38 -6.58 5.24
C LYS A 132 6.38 -5.74 6.04
N ALA A 133 7.09 -6.33 7.00
CA ALA A 133 8.14 -5.64 7.75
C ALA A 133 9.42 -5.42 6.93
N HIS A 134 9.64 -6.23 5.88
CA HIS A 134 10.87 -6.17 5.09
C HIS A 134 10.88 -5.02 4.09
N ASP A 135 12.08 -4.48 3.85
CA ASP A 135 12.29 -3.48 2.81
C ASP A 135 12.03 -4.06 1.42
N GLY A 136 11.48 -3.25 0.53
CA GLY A 136 11.10 -3.72 -0.80
C GLY A 136 9.83 -4.56 -0.83
N SER A 137 9.11 -4.70 0.28
CA SER A 137 7.84 -5.41 0.30
C SER A 137 6.86 -4.80 -0.70
N LEU A 138 6.25 -5.67 -1.50
CA LEU A 138 5.31 -5.29 -2.54
C LEU A 138 3.88 -5.33 -2.02
N ILE A 139 3.11 -4.30 -2.38
CA ILE A 139 1.68 -4.22 -2.09
C ILE A 139 0.91 -3.77 -3.33
N ALA A 140 -0.36 -4.17 -3.39
CA ALA A 140 -1.29 -3.66 -4.40
C ALA A 140 -1.47 -2.14 -4.20
N LEU A 141 -1.40 -1.40 -5.30
CA LEU A 141 -1.53 0.06 -5.30
C LEU A 141 -2.97 0.46 -4.96
N GLU A 142 -3.11 1.47 -4.11
CA GLU A 142 -4.40 2.02 -3.72
C GLU A 142 -5.10 2.72 -4.90
N ASN A 143 -6.43 2.78 -4.86
CA ASN A 143 -7.27 3.39 -5.90
C ASN A 143 -7.04 2.81 -7.31
N THR A 144 -6.57 1.56 -7.39
CA THR A 144 -6.28 0.86 -8.64
C THR A 144 -6.95 -0.52 -8.62
N PRO A 145 -7.43 -1.04 -9.77
CA PRO A 145 -7.91 -2.41 -9.88
C PRO A 145 -6.84 -3.43 -9.47
N HIS A 146 -7.18 -4.33 -8.55
CA HIS A 146 -6.33 -5.43 -8.16
C HIS A 146 -6.12 -6.39 -9.34
N TRP A 147 -4.87 -6.73 -9.67
CA TRP A 147 -4.52 -7.49 -10.87
C TRP A 147 -5.23 -8.84 -11.01
N LYS A 148 -5.59 -9.48 -9.88
CA LYS A 148 -6.26 -10.79 -9.84
C LYS A 148 -7.78 -10.70 -9.95
N THR A 149 -8.40 -9.68 -9.36
CA THR A 149 -9.87 -9.63 -9.16
C THR A 149 -10.53 -8.52 -9.95
N GLY A 150 -9.77 -7.54 -10.44
CA GLY A 150 -10.28 -6.33 -11.09
C GLY A 150 -10.98 -5.36 -10.14
N LYS A 151 -11.20 -5.73 -8.88
CA LYS A 151 -11.82 -4.86 -7.87
C LYS A 151 -10.87 -3.74 -7.48
N ILE A 152 -11.39 -2.53 -7.39
CA ILE A 152 -10.61 -1.36 -7.00
C ILE A 152 -10.28 -1.45 -5.50
N LYS A 153 -9.02 -1.18 -5.15
CA LYS A 153 -8.57 -1.04 -3.76
C LYS A 153 -8.99 0.33 -3.21
N GLU A 154 -10.16 0.39 -2.59
CA GLU A 154 -10.75 1.65 -2.09
C GLU A 154 -10.42 1.91 -0.62
N GLU A 155 -10.24 3.18 -0.27
CA GLU A 155 -10.13 3.61 1.13
C GLU A 155 -11.50 3.51 1.81
N ILE A 156 -11.55 2.92 2.99
CA ILE A 156 -12.76 2.83 3.79
C ILE A 156 -12.65 3.67 5.05
N LYS A 157 -13.72 4.42 5.35
CA LYS A 157 -13.88 5.05 6.66
C LYS A 157 -14.44 4.01 7.61
N TRP A 158 -13.64 3.57 8.55
CA TRP A 158 -14.08 2.61 9.56
C TRP A 158 -14.97 3.29 10.60
N ILE A 159 -16.28 3.22 10.35
CA ILE A 159 -17.33 3.67 11.27
C ILE A 159 -17.86 2.42 11.96
N TYR A 160 -17.16 1.95 12.99
CA TYR A 160 -17.72 0.91 13.84
C TYR A 160 -18.71 1.56 14.82
N PRO A 161 -19.91 1.01 15.01
CA PRO A 161 -20.75 1.43 16.11
C PRO A 161 -20.05 1.06 17.41
N ILE A 162 -19.79 2.05 18.27
CA ILE A 162 -19.46 1.82 19.67
C ILE A 162 -20.76 1.32 20.30
N ASN A 163 -21.03 0.02 20.21
CA ASN A 163 -21.99 -0.58 21.12
C ASN A 163 -21.29 -0.59 22.49
N GLN A 164 -21.63 0.43 23.28
CA GLN A 164 -21.28 0.55 24.70
C GLN A 164 -21.83 -0.62 25.51
#